data_AF-D2AVZ1-F1
#
_entry.id   AF-D2AVZ1-F1
#
_cell.length_a   1.000
_cell.length_b   1.000
_cell.length_c   1.000
_cell.angle_alpha   90.00
_cell.angle_beta   90.00
_cell.angle_gamma   90.00
#
_symmetry.space_group_name_H-M   'P 1'
#
loop_
_entity.id
_entity.type
_entity.pdbx_description
1 polymer ?
#
loop_
_entity_poly.entity_id
_entity_poly.type
_entity_poly.pdbx_seq_one_letter_code
_entity_poly.pdbx_strand_id
1 'polypeptide(L)'
;MAVPEIIPIGYEPDYHTDTIGHWEGGQFLGSVVAAFPEGYTHTDDWPAHKRWYAVLHTFDTAGHHLNSRIERTGTDDNHRTAVDAAQERLKQWLDTLPGHRFDDIAIRPFRHEADDVLFGLVIETFEGTEHVELYPNNLGFYEPWDGLYDT
;
A
#
# COMPACT_ATOMS: atom_id res chain seq x y z
N MET A 1 -8.06 14.28 18.47
CA MET A 1 -8.49 12.97 19.00
C MET A 1 -7.34 12.00 18.85
N ALA A 2 -7.38 10.86 19.53
CA ALA A 2 -6.39 9.81 19.31
C ALA A 2 -6.69 9.08 18.00
N VAL A 3 -5.67 8.55 17.34
CA VAL A 3 -5.83 7.69 16.17
C VAL A 3 -6.68 6.45 16.53
N PRO A 4 -7.70 6.09 15.73
CA PRO A 4 -8.51 4.91 16.01
C PRO A 4 -7.71 3.63 15.79
N GLU A 5 -8.06 2.55 16.49
CA GLU A 5 -7.41 1.25 16.30
C GLU A 5 -7.62 0.68 14.88
N ILE A 6 -8.73 1.03 14.24
CA ILE A 6 -9.10 0.60 12.90
C ILE A 6 -9.27 1.85 12.04
N ILE A 7 -8.52 1.90 10.96
CA ILE A 7 -8.49 3.01 10.00
C ILE A 7 -9.35 2.61 8.80
N PRO A 8 -10.44 3.35 8.50
CA PRO A 8 -11.16 3.17 7.27
C PRO A 8 -10.31 3.64 6.09
N ILE A 9 -10.42 2.95 4.96
CA ILE A 9 -9.84 3.34 3.68
C ILE A 9 -10.93 3.21 2.63
N GLY A 10 -11.30 4.33 2.01
CA GLY A 10 -12.30 4.37 0.96
C GLY A 10 -11.79 3.74 -0.32
N TYR A 11 -12.62 2.91 -0.95
CA TYR A 11 -12.38 2.38 -2.27
C TYR A 11 -12.63 3.46 -3.32
N GLU A 12 -11.60 3.79 -4.08
CA GLU A 12 -11.65 4.80 -5.12
C GLU A 12 -11.30 4.18 -6.48
N PRO A 13 -12.31 3.83 -7.31
CA PRO A 13 -12.08 3.27 -8.63
C PRO A 13 -11.17 4.16 -9.47
N ASP A 14 -10.23 3.52 -10.20
CA ASP A 14 -9.31 4.17 -11.13
C ASP A 14 -8.33 5.19 -10.48
N TYR A 15 -8.13 5.12 -9.16
CA TYR A 15 -7.19 5.99 -8.43
C TYR A 15 -6.36 5.22 -7.36
N HIS A 16 -5.79 5.87 -6.34
CA HIS A 16 -4.76 5.27 -5.49
C HIS A 16 -5.21 4.04 -4.69
N THR A 17 -6.50 3.93 -4.39
CA THR A 17 -7.09 2.84 -3.60
C THR A 17 -8.03 1.97 -4.43
N ASP A 18 -7.82 1.90 -5.76
CA ASP A 18 -8.63 1.11 -6.71
C ASP A 18 -8.51 -0.41 -6.54
N THR A 19 -7.56 -0.87 -5.73
CA THR A 19 -7.24 -2.29 -5.56
C THR A 19 -7.37 -2.72 -4.11
N ILE A 20 -8.40 -2.23 -3.41
CA ILE A 20 -8.75 -2.65 -2.04
C ILE A 20 -10.08 -3.39 -2.00
N GLY A 21 -10.29 -4.23 -1.00
CA GLY A 21 -11.59 -4.85 -0.79
C GLY A 21 -11.60 -6.07 0.11
N HIS A 22 -12.55 -6.97 -0.14
CA HIS A 22 -12.82 -8.14 0.70
C HIS A 22 -12.66 -9.42 -0.10
N TRP A 23 -12.24 -10.49 0.57
CA TRP A 23 -12.15 -11.85 0.05
C TRP A 23 -12.61 -12.83 1.13
N GLU A 24 -12.74 -14.12 0.83
CA GLU A 24 -13.29 -15.10 1.80
C GLU A 24 -12.54 -15.16 3.13
N GLY A 25 -11.24 -14.84 3.15
CA GLY A 25 -10.42 -14.81 4.36
C GLY A 25 -10.36 -13.47 5.10
N GLY A 26 -11.04 -12.42 4.61
CA GLY A 26 -11.06 -11.11 5.25
C GLY A 26 -10.93 -9.96 4.24
N GLN A 27 -9.94 -9.11 4.43
CA GLN A 27 -9.74 -7.89 3.63
C GLN A 27 -8.40 -7.95 2.88
N PHE A 28 -8.26 -7.15 1.84
CA PHE A 28 -7.01 -7.02 1.08
C PHE A 28 -6.75 -5.57 0.67
N LEU A 29 -5.46 -5.24 0.54
CA LEU A 29 -4.96 -3.98 -0.02
C LEU A 29 -3.88 -4.34 -1.04
N GLY A 30 -4.18 -4.14 -2.32
CA GLY A 30 -3.25 -4.26 -3.43
C GLY A 30 -2.72 -2.89 -3.86
N SER A 31 -1.48 -2.82 -4.34
CA SER A 31 -0.95 -1.60 -4.93
C SER A 31 0.23 -1.87 -5.86
N VAL A 32 0.38 -1.01 -6.88
CA VAL A 32 1.59 -0.93 -7.71
C VAL A 32 2.30 0.36 -7.35
N VAL A 33 3.48 0.23 -6.74
CA VAL A 33 4.15 1.35 -6.07
C VAL A 33 5.60 1.44 -6.47
N ALA A 34 6.15 2.65 -6.41
CA ALA A 34 7.57 2.89 -6.61
C ALA A 34 8.19 3.44 -5.32
N ALA A 35 9.35 2.91 -4.94
CA ALA A 35 10.05 3.37 -3.75
C ALA A 35 11.57 3.37 -3.96
N PHE A 36 12.23 4.27 -3.25
CA PHE A 36 13.66 4.18 -3.03
C PHE A 36 13.92 3.33 -1.76
N PRO A 37 14.99 2.53 -1.74
CA PRO A 37 15.44 1.89 -0.51
C PRO A 37 15.76 2.91 0.58
N GLU A 38 15.54 2.54 1.83
CA GLU A 38 15.90 3.35 2.99
C GLU A 38 17.38 3.72 2.93
N GLY A 39 17.68 4.98 3.23
CA GLY A 39 19.05 5.51 3.19
C GLY A 39 19.58 5.83 1.78
N TYR A 40 18.79 5.66 0.72
CA TYR A 40 19.18 6.11 -0.62
C TYR A 40 19.46 7.62 -0.63
N THR A 41 20.64 7.99 -1.12
CA THR A 41 21.02 9.39 -1.36
C THR A 41 20.85 9.68 -2.85
N HIS A 42 20.18 10.78 -3.17
CA HIS A 42 19.86 11.13 -4.55
C HIS A 42 21.12 11.30 -5.41
N THR A 43 21.16 10.61 -6.55
CA THR A 43 22.24 10.60 -7.53
C THR A 43 21.70 10.90 -8.93
N ASP A 44 22.59 11.21 -9.89
CA ASP A 44 22.19 11.47 -11.28
C ASP A 44 21.56 10.25 -11.98
N ASP A 45 21.88 9.04 -11.52
CA ASP A 45 21.35 7.76 -12.01
C ASP A 45 20.13 7.27 -11.20
N TRP A 46 19.43 8.17 -10.48
CA TRP A 46 18.28 7.83 -9.64
C TRP A 46 17.20 6.94 -10.30
N PRO A 47 16.91 7.00 -11.62
CA PRO A 47 15.89 6.12 -12.20
C PRO A 47 16.23 4.63 -12.06
N ALA A 48 17.52 4.27 -12.04
CA ALA A 48 17.98 2.90 -11.81
C ALA A 48 17.85 2.46 -10.33
N HIS A 49 17.60 3.40 -9.41
CA HIS A 49 17.47 3.13 -7.97
C HIS A 49 16.03 3.21 -7.47
N LYS A 50 15.13 3.89 -8.21
CA LYS A 50 13.69 3.91 -7.92
C LYS A 50 13.06 2.59 -8.40
N ARG A 51 12.70 1.73 -7.45
CA ARG A 51 12.23 0.36 -7.71
C ARG A 51 10.71 0.33 -7.78
N TRP A 52 10.17 -0.44 -8.73
CA TRP A 52 8.73 -0.71 -8.85
C TRP A 52 8.37 -2.06 -8.24
N TYR A 53 7.23 -2.10 -7.56
CA TYR A 53 6.74 -3.26 -6.83
C TYR A 53 5.28 -3.55 -7.14
N ALA A 54 4.96 -4.84 -7.22
CA ALA A 54 3.61 -5.34 -6.96
C ALA A 54 3.48 -5.67 -5.48
N VAL A 55 2.43 -5.20 -4.82
CA VAL A 55 2.19 -5.38 -3.40
C VAL A 55 0.78 -5.87 -3.17
N LEU A 56 0.63 -6.93 -2.36
CA LEU A 56 -0.66 -7.40 -1.87
C LEU A 56 -0.56 -7.71 -0.37
N HIS A 57 -1.28 -6.94 0.43
CA HIS A 57 -1.49 -7.23 1.84
C HIS A 57 -2.84 -7.90 2.04
N THR A 58 -2.90 -8.87 2.94
CA THR A 58 -4.15 -9.52 3.38
C THR A 58 -4.33 -9.33 4.87
N PHE A 59 -5.59 -9.15 5.28
CA PHE A 59 -5.99 -8.90 6.65
C PHE A 59 -7.14 -9.81 7.03
N ASP A 60 -7.30 -10.09 8.32
CA ASP A 60 -8.51 -10.73 8.82
C ASP A 60 -9.72 -9.78 8.77
N THR A 61 -10.90 -10.29 9.15
CA THR A 61 -12.13 -9.50 9.22
C THR A 61 -12.09 -8.39 10.27
N ALA A 62 -11.17 -8.45 11.23
CA ALA A 62 -10.97 -7.43 12.27
C ALA A 62 -9.87 -6.42 11.91
N GLY A 63 -9.28 -6.54 10.71
CA GLY A 63 -8.26 -5.64 10.21
C GLY A 63 -6.83 -5.99 10.64
N HIS A 64 -6.59 -7.13 11.30
CA HIS A 64 -5.22 -7.54 11.63
C HIS A 64 -4.48 -7.99 10.38
N HIS A 65 -3.26 -7.50 10.19
CA HIS A 65 -2.38 -7.93 9.12
C HIS A 65 -2.08 -9.43 9.24
N LEU A 66 -2.31 -10.17 8.14
CA LEU A 66 -2.05 -11.60 8.06
C LEU A 66 -0.78 -11.91 7.28
N ASN A 67 -0.61 -11.27 6.12
CA ASN A 67 0.51 -11.54 5.21
C ASN A 67 0.72 -10.40 4.21
N SER A 68 1.94 -10.32 3.67
CA SER A 68 2.32 -9.45 2.56
C SER A 68 2.97 -10.27 1.46
N ARG A 69 2.52 -10.09 0.22
CA ARG A 69 3.25 -10.52 -0.99
C ARG A 69 3.80 -9.27 -1.67
N ILE A 70 5.11 -9.21 -1.83
CA ILE A 70 5.81 -8.07 -2.41
C ILE A 70 6.80 -8.62 -3.43
N GLU A 71 6.76 -8.09 -4.65
CA GLU A 71 7.68 -8.47 -5.72
C GLU A 71 8.16 -7.24 -6.46
N ARG A 72 9.49 -7.08 -6.53
CA ARG A 72 10.13 -6.06 -7.36
C ARG A 72 10.08 -6.49 -8.83
N THR A 73 9.51 -5.66 -9.67
CA THR A 73 9.33 -5.95 -11.10
C THR A 73 10.30 -5.19 -12.01
N GLY A 74 10.98 -4.19 -11.48
CA GLY A 74 11.99 -3.43 -12.19
C GLY A 74 12.30 -2.11 -11.52
N THR A 75 12.84 -1.20 -12.31
CA THR A 75 13.27 0.14 -11.90
C THR A 75 12.72 1.18 -12.88
N ASP A 76 12.76 2.45 -12.49
CA ASP A 76 12.21 3.56 -13.26
C ASP A 76 13.01 3.87 -14.54
N ASP A 77 14.25 3.37 -14.65
CA ASP A 77 15.05 3.37 -15.88
C ASP A 77 14.37 2.66 -17.07
N ASN A 78 13.47 1.72 -16.79
CA ASN A 78 12.57 1.08 -17.74
C ASN A 78 11.12 1.11 -17.22
N HIS A 79 10.67 2.32 -16.85
CA HIS A 79 9.38 2.62 -16.22
C HIS A 79 8.22 1.79 -16.75
N ARG A 80 7.91 1.87 -18.06
CA ARG A 80 6.73 1.19 -18.63
C ARG A 80 6.79 -0.32 -18.43
N THR A 81 7.93 -0.94 -18.69
CA THR A 81 8.08 -2.40 -18.53
C THR A 81 7.95 -2.80 -17.07
N ALA A 82 8.50 -2.01 -16.15
CA ALA A 82 8.44 -2.28 -14.72
C ALA A 82 7.01 -2.15 -14.16
N VAL A 83 6.28 -1.12 -14.58
CA VAL A 83 4.88 -0.88 -14.20
C VAL A 83 3.96 -1.96 -14.77
N ASP A 84 4.06 -2.26 -16.07
CA ASP A 84 3.24 -3.28 -16.73
C ASP A 84 3.42 -4.65 -16.03
N ALA A 85 4.67 -5.00 -15.71
CA ALA A 85 4.99 -6.24 -14.98
C ALA A 85 4.43 -6.24 -13.54
N ALA A 86 4.45 -5.10 -12.84
CA ALA A 86 3.86 -4.99 -11.50
C ALA A 86 2.34 -5.13 -11.53
N GLN A 87 1.67 -4.48 -12.48
CA GLN A 87 0.23 -4.58 -12.68
C GLN A 87 -0.19 -6.01 -13.02
N GLU A 88 0.52 -6.66 -13.95
CA GLU A 88 0.25 -8.06 -14.29
C GLU A 88 0.43 -8.98 -13.09
N ARG A 89 1.52 -8.79 -12.32
CA ARG A 89 1.79 -9.60 -11.12
C ARG A 89 0.72 -9.42 -10.05
N LEU A 90 0.32 -8.17 -9.77
CA LEU A 90 -0.72 -7.87 -8.80
C LEU A 90 -2.04 -8.51 -9.22
N LYS A 91 -2.43 -8.36 -10.49
CA LYS A 91 -3.63 -9.00 -11.04
C LYS A 91 -3.61 -10.52 -10.85
N GLN A 92 -2.51 -11.18 -11.17
CA GLN A 92 -2.36 -12.63 -10.97
C GLN A 92 -2.59 -13.03 -9.51
N TRP A 93 -2.12 -12.23 -8.54
CA TRP A 93 -2.36 -12.51 -7.13
C TRP A 93 -3.81 -12.27 -6.69
N LEU A 94 -4.45 -11.21 -7.17
CA LEU A 94 -5.87 -10.95 -6.91
C LEU A 94 -6.75 -12.07 -7.47
N ASP A 95 -6.45 -12.57 -8.67
CA ASP A 95 -7.14 -13.71 -9.27
C ASP A 95 -7.01 -15.00 -8.42
N THR A 96 -6.02 -15.08 -7.53
CA THR A 96 -5.89 -16.19 -6.57
C THR A 96 -6.67 -16.00 -5.26
N LEU A 97 -7.24 -14.81 -5.01
CA LEU A 97 -8.06 -14.55 -3.84
C LEU A 97 -9.51 -15.02 -4.10
N PRO A 98 -9.99 -16.05 -3.39
CA PRO A 98 -11.33 -16.58 -3.61
C PRO A 98 -12.39 -15.55 -3.22
N GLY A 99 -13.36 -15.36 -4.11
CA GLY A 99 -14.50 -14.49 -3.90
C GLY A 99 -14.16 -13.01 -3.71
N HIS A 100 -12.99 -12.56 -4.15
CA HIS A 100 -12.58 -11.18 -3.94
C HIS A 100 -13.54 -10.19 -4.63
N ARG A 101 -13.77 -9.05 -3.99
CA ARG A 101 -14.58 -7.94 -4.49
C ARG A 101 -13.96 -6.62 -4.02
N PHE A 102 -14.00 -5.60 -4.88
CA PHE A 102 -13.53 -4.27 -4.54
C PHE A 102 -14.60 -3.49 -3.77
N ASP A 103 -14.21 -2.88 -2.66
CA ASP A 103 -15.08 -2.16 -1.73
C ASP A 103 -14.25 -1.51 -0.61
N ASP A 104 -14.85 -0.62 0.17
CA ASP A 104 -14.20 0.01 1.33
C ASP A 104 -13.64 -1.04 2.30
N ILE A 105 -12.49 -0.75 2.91
CA ILE A 105 -11.89 -1.60 3.95
C ILE A 105 -11.68 -0.82 5.25
N ALA A 106 -11.49 -1.55 6.34
CA ALA A 106 -11.19 -1.01 7.65
C ALA A 106 -10.12 -1.91 8.30
N ILE A 107 -8.88 -1.41 8.35
CA ILE A 107 -7.71 -2.20 8.77
C ILE A 107 -6.98 -1.54 9.93
N ARG A 108 -6.24 -2.35 10.69
CA ARG A 108 -5.39 -1.84 11.78
C ARG A 108 -4.06 -1.37 11.22
N PRO A 109 -3.41 -0.35 11.82
CA PRO A 109 -2.04 0.00 11.49
C PRO A 109 -1.12 -1.22 11.57
N PHE A 110 -0.21 -1.33 10.61
CA PHE A 110 0.74 -2.43 10.50
C PHE A 110 2.01 -1.96 9.83
N ARG A 111 3.11 -2.65 10.11
CA ARG A 111 4.43 -2.38 9.54
C ARG A 111 4.98 -3.64 8.90
N HIS A 112 5.43 -3.54 7.66
CA HIS A 112 6.15 -4.62 6.98
C HIS A 112 7.32 -4.04 6.18
N GLU A 113 8.50 -4.62 6.33
CA GLU A 113 9.70 -4.17 5.62
C GLU A 113 10.16 -5.26 4.66
N ALA A 114 10.45 -4.88 3.41
CA ALA A 114 10.99 -5.77 2.39
C ALA A 114 11.87 -4.98 1.42
N ASP A 115 13.00 -5.56 1.00
CA ASP A 115 13.95 -4.93 0.07
C ASP A 115 14.40 -3.51 0.53
N ASP A 116 14.59 -3.36 1.85
CA ASP A 116 14.90 -2.10 2.55
C ASP A 116 13.85 -0.99 2.30
N VAL A 117 12.59 -1.35 2.06
CA VAL A 117 11.46 -0.43 1.87
C VAL A 117 10.36 -0.77 2.87
N LEU A 118 9.75 0.27 3.45
CA LEU A 118 8.57 0.18 4.30
C LEU A 118 7.29 0.07 3.46
N PHE A 119 6.53 -0.99 3.71
CA PHE A 119 5.18 -1.23 3.19
C PHE A 119 4.23 -1.37 4.38
N GLY A 120 3.43 -0.35 4.66
CA GLY A 120 2.61 -0.38 5.85
C GLY A 120 1.73 0.83 6.01
N LEU A 121 0.73 0.67 6.87
CA LEU A 121 -0.14 1.73 7.33
C LEU A 121 0.35 2.12 8.74
N VAL A 122 1.08 3.22 8.86
CA VAL A 122 1.87 3.55 10.05
C VAL A 122 1.34 4.80 10.71
N ILE A 123 1.25 4.80 12.04
CA ILE A 123 0.91 5.99 12.81
C ILE A 123 2.14 6.91 12.84
N GLU A 124 1.97 8.11 12.31
CA GLU A 124 2.99 9.15 12.24
C GLU A 124 2.57 10.37 13.05
N THR A 125 3.53 11.23 13.40
CA THR A 125 3.26 12.50 14.09
C THR A 125 3.87 13.65 13.33
N PHE A 126 3.04 14.57 12.86
CA PHE A 126 3.47 15.80 12.19
C PHE A 126 3.02 17.01 12.99
N GLU A 127 3.97 17.89 13.34
CA GLU A 127 3.72 19.10 14.15
C GLU A 127 2.89 18.86 15.43
N GLY A 128 3.06 17.68 16.05
CA GLY A 128 2.34 17.29 17.27
C GLY A 128 0.92 16.75 17.05
N THR A 129 0.52 16.54 15.80
CA THR A 129 -0.74 15.88 15.41
C THR A 129 -0.46 14.49 14.87
N GLU A 130 -1.14 13.48 15.41
CA GLU A 130 -1.05 12.12 14.90
C GLU A 130 -1.91 11.96 13.63
N HIS A 131 -1.37 11.23 12.67
CA HIS A 131 -2.05 10.80 11.45
C HIS A 131 -1.60 9.39 11.10
N VAL A 132 -2.19 8.80 10.07
CA VAL A 132 -1.79 7.48 9.60
C VAL A 132 -1.36 7.56 8.16
N GLU A 133 -0.14 7.11 7.88
CA GLU A 133 0.46 7.19 6.55
C GLU A 133 0.54 5.80 5.90
N LEU A 134 0.07 5.67 4.67
CA LEU A 134 0.24 4.47 3.86
C LEU A 134 1.51 4.56 3.02
N TYR A 135 2.55 3.85 3.47
CA TYR A 135 3.82 3.74 2.76
C TYR A 135 3.82 2.57 1.76
N PRO A 136 4.52 2.73 0.61
CA PRO A 136 5.37 3.87 0.24
C PRO A 136 4.64 4.96 -0.57
N ASN A 137 3.32 4.86 -0.76
CA ASN A 137 2.55 5.82 -1.56
C ASN A 137 2.45 7.22 -0.95
N ASN A 138 2.70 7.34 0.36
CA ASN A 138 2.51 8.56 1.13
C ASN A 138 1.06 9.05 1.05
N LEU A 139 0.10 8.16 1.33
CA LEU A 139 -1.30 8.54 1.49
C LEU A 139 -1.57 8.76 2.97
N GLY A 140 -1.85 10.00 3.34
CA GLY A 140 -2.11 10.38 4.72
C GLY A 140 -3.61 10.36 5.05
N PHE A 141 -3.96 9.64 6.10
CA PHE A 141 -5.31 9.56 6.65
C PHE A 141 -5.38 10.35 7.96
N TYR A 142 -6.40 11.18 8.09
CA TYR A 142 -6.54 12.14 9.18
C TYR A 142 -7.94 12.08 9.79
N GLU A 143 -8.14 12.83 10.89
CA GLU A 143 -9.49 13.17 11.34
C GLU A 143 -10.30 13.80 10.20
N PRO A 144 -11.57 13.43 10.01
CA PRO A 144 -12.43 12.70 10.97
C PRO A 144 -12.36 11.17 10.89
N TRP A 145 -11.38 10.60 10.19
CA TRP A 145 -11.25 9.15 9.94
C TRP A 145 -12.45 8.61 9.15
N ASP A 146 -12.76 9.24 8.03
CA ASP A 146 -13.88 8.90 7.14
C ASP A 146 -13.46 8.06 5.92
N GLY A 147 -12.18 7.66 5.85
CA GLY A 147 -11.62 6.85 4.79
C GLY A 147 -11.02 7.65 3.63
N LEU A 148 -11.13 8.97 3.67
CA LEU A 148 -10.45 9.86 2.74
C LEU A 148 -8.98 10.03 3.13
N TYR A 149 -8.16 10.36 2.13
CA TYR A 149 -6.73 10.56 2.28
C TYR A 149 -6.26 11.79 1.51
N ASP A 150 -5.11 12.30 1.92
CA ASP A 150 -4.34 13.33 1.22
C ASP A 150 -3.05 12.74 0.63
N THR A 151 -2.52 13.34 -0.45
CA THR A 151 -1.30 12.95 -1.19
C THR A 151 -0.29 14.09 -1.26
#